data_AF-A0A150VAK2-F1
#
_entry.id   AF-A0A150VAK2-F1
#
_cell.length_a   1.000
_cell.length_b   1.000
_cell.length_c   1.000
_cell.angle_alpha   90.00
_cell.angle_beta   90.00
_cell.angle_gamma   90.00
#
_symmetry.space_group_name_H-M   'P 1'
#
loop_
_entity.id
_entity.type
_entity.pdbx_description
1 polymer ?
#
loop_
_entity_poly.entity_id
_entity_poly.type
_entity_poly.pdbx_seq_one_letter_code
_entity_poly.pdbx_strand_id
1 'polypeptide(L)'
;METEKVQVNGSTSGHDPDIQSQIITALLQNGGVARIQQKLRERLDEDGWSQNLREYIVRLFRSGEVETFEQAEKKVYQAIRLGGTMNGAGGSIHVPDLSIPQTAKDGGVEAVKKELRNVCKMEIK
;
A
#
# COMPACT_ATOMS: atom_id res chain seq x y z
N MET A 1 -11.23 27.22 -8.19
CA MET A 1 -11.45 26.30 -9.34
C MET A 1 -12.24 25.12 -8.81
N GLU A 2 -13.47 24.97 -9.26
CA GLU A 2 -14.36 23.89 -8.83
C GLU A 2 -13.93 22.62 -9.58
N THR A 3 -13.43 21.61 -8.87
CA THR A 3 -13.05 20.32 -9.49
C THR A 3 -14.31 19.59 -9.94
N GLU A 4 -14.43 19.39 -11.24
CA GLU A 4 -15.48 18.57 -11.85
C GLU A 4 -15.44 17.16 -11.24
N LYS A 5 -16.57 16.71 -10.69
CA LYS A 5 -16.67 15.42 -10.00
C LYS A 5 -17.11 14.33 -10.98
N VAL A 6 -16.47 13.17 -10.92
CA VAL A 6 -16.77 11.97 -11.70
C VAL A 6 -18.13 11.41 -11.29
N GLN A 7 -19.02 11.21 -12.25
CA GLN A 7 -20.28 10.52 -12.02
C GLN A 7 -20.06 9.01 -11.97
N VAL A 8 -20.60 8.35 -10.94
CA VAL A 8 -20.55 6.89 -10.83
C VAL A 8 -22.00 6.36 -10.80
N ASN A 9 -22.39 5.65 -11.86
CA ASN A 9 -23.74 5.10 -12.00
C ASN A 9 -23.77 3.68 -11.42
N GLY A 10 -24.55 3.46 -10.35
CA GLY A 10 -24.56 2.22 -9.56
C GLY A 10 -25.10 0.95 -10.25
N SER A 11 -25.34 0.97 -11.56
CA SER A 11 -25.92 -0.15 -12.32
C SER A 11 -24.90 -0.98 -13.09
N THR A 12 -23.66 -0.51 -13.25
CA THR A 12 -22.61 -1.26 -13.95
C THR A 12 -21.79 -2.03 -12.90
N SER A 13 -21.53 -3.31 -13.19
CA SER A 13 -20.69 -4.19 -12.38
C SER A 13 -19.46 -3.42 -11.86
N GLY A 14 -19.08 -3.59 -10.59
CA GLY A 14 -18.10 -2.77 -9.85
C GLY A 14 -16.64 -2.76 -10.36
N HIS A 15 -16.42 -3.01 -11.66
CA HIS A 15 -15.15 -2.98 -12.33
C HIS A 15 -15.29 -2.48 -13.78
N ASP A 16 -15.79 -1.25 -13.94
CA ASP A 16 -15.69 -0.53 -15.20
C ASP A 16 -14.29 0.13 -15.28
N PRO A 17 -13.40 -0.32 -16.19
CA PRO A 17 -12.03 0.20 -16.27
C PRO A 17 -11.96 1.67 -16.67
N ASP A 18 -12.93 2.17 -17.44
CA ASP A 18 -12.99 3.56 -17.86
C ASP A 18 -13.35 4.45 -16.67
N ILE A 19 -14.33 4.03 -15.85
CA ILE A 19 -14.67 4.73 -14.61
C ILE A 19 -13.49 4.71 -13.63
N GLN A 20 -12.80 3.57 -13.49
CA GLN A 20 -11.62 3.49 -12.63
C GLN A 20 -10.52 4.46 -13.08
N SER A 21 -10.28 4.55 -14.39
CA SER A 21 -9.28 5.47 -14.97
C SER A 21 -9.66 6.93 -14.75
N GLN A 22 -10.94 7.28 -14.89
CA GLN A 22 -11.45 8.63 -14.61
C GLN A 22 -11.27 9.01 -13.13
N ILE A 23 -11.60 8.10 -12.21
CA ILE A 23 -11.41 8.30 -10.77
C ILE A 23 -9.92 8.50 -10.43
N ILE A 24 -9.03 7.65 -10.95
CA ILE A 24 -7.58 7.79 -10.73
C ILE A 24 -7.10 9.14 -11.25
N THR A 25 -7.52 9.54 -12.45
CA THR A 25 -7.16 10.85 -13.03
C THR A 25 -7.64 12.01 -12.16
N ALA A 26 -8.87 11.98 -11.67
CA ALA A 26 -9.41 13.02 -10.80
C ALA A 26 -8.68 13.09 -9.44
N LEU A 27 -8.34 11.93 -8.85
CA LEU A 27 -7.54 11.85 -7.63
C LEU A 27 -6.11 12.38 -7.83
N LEU A 28 -5.51 12.16 -9.00
CA LEU A 28 -4.21 12.72 -9.33
C LEU A 28 -4.29 14.24 -9.45
N GLN A 29 -5.28 14.76 -10.19
CA GLN A 29 -5.47 16.20 -10.41
C GLN A 29 -5.73 16.98 -9.11
N ASN A 30 -6.46 16.42 -8.16
CA ASN A 30 -6.77 17.09 -6.88
C ASN A 30 -5.75 16.79 -5.75
N GLY A 31 -4.68 16.05 -6.05
CA GLY A 31 -3.67 15.62 -5.08
C GLY A 31 -4.15 14.56 -4.06
N GLY A 32 -5.31 13.94 -4.29
CA GLY A 32 -5.87 12.88 -3.45
C GLY A 32 -4.97 11.66 -3.36
N VAL A 33 -4.30 11.28 -4.45
CA VAL A 33 -3.33 10.17 -4.44
C VAL A 33 -2.20 10.42 -3.44
N ALA A 34 -1.63 11.63 -3.44
CA ALA A 34 -0.55 11.98 -2.52
C ALA A 34 -1.01 11.94 -1.05
N ARG A 35 -2.23 12.39 -0.75
CA ARG A 35 -2.81 12.32 0.60
C ARG A 35 -3.10 10.89 1.05
N ILE A 36 -3.60 10.03 0.16
CA ILE A 36 -3.79 8.60 0.43
C ILE A 36 -2.45 7.95 0.75
N GLN A 37 -1.44 8.17 -0.09
CA GLN A 37 -0.09 7.62 0.10
C GLN A 37 0.53 8.10 1.41
N GLN A 38 0.42 9.39 1.72
CA GLN A 38 0.89 9.95 2.98
C GLN A 38 0.20 9.25 4.16
N LYS A 39 -1.13 9.08 4.12
CA LYS A 39 -1.84 8.48 5.24
C LYS A 39 -1.47 7.01 5.44
N LEU A 40 -1.33 6.26 4.36
CA LEU A 40 -0.85 4.88 4.42
C LEU A 40 0.55 4.80 5.02
N ARG A 41 1.47 5.69 4.59
CA ARG A 41 2.83 5.77 5.14
C ARG A 41 2.82 6.09 6.63
N GLU A 42 2.04 7.07 7.07
CA GLU A 42 1.87 7.40 8.50
C GLU A 42 1.45 6.18 9.32
N ARG A 43 0.49 5.38 8.83
CA ARG A 43 0.06 4.18 9.55
C ARG A 43 1.12 3.09 9.59
N LEU A 44 1.82 2.86 8.48
CA LEU A 44 2.94 1.91 8.44
C LEU A 44 4.07 2.32 9.40
N ASP A 45 4.35 3.62 9.50
CA ASP A 45 5.35 4.16 10.41
C ASP A 45 4.90 4.05 11.88
N GLU A 46 3.63 4.38 12.18
CA GLU A 46 3.02 4.23 13.51
C GLU A 46 3.06 2.78 14.02
N ASP A 47 2.85 1.82 13.12
CA ASP A 47 2.92 0.39 13.43
C ASP A 47 4.37 -0.15 13.47
N GLY A 48 5.38 0.71 13.24
CA GLY A 48 6.80 0.33 13.24
C GLY A 48 7.22 -0.50 12.01
N TRP A 49 6.34 -0.69 11.02
CA TRP A 49 6.60 -1.54 9.85
C TRP A 49 7.79 -1.03 9.03
N SER A 50 7.88 0.28 8.81
CA SER A 50 8.99 0.89 8.05
C SER A 50 10.35 0.71 8.73
N GLN A 51 10.36 0.72 10.07
CA GLN A 51 11.57 0.45 10.85
C GLN A 51 11.96 -1.02 10.75
N ASN A 52 11.01 -1.95 10.92
CA ASN A 52 11.24 -3.38 10.77
C ASN A 52 11.79 -3.74 9.37
N LEU A 53 11.24 -3.10 8.33
CA LEU A 53 11.73 -3.26 6.96
C LEU A 53 13.19 -2.81 6.82
N ARG A 54 13.51 -1.63 7.35
CA ARG A 54 14.88 -1.08 7.32
C ARG A 54 15.86 -2.01 8.04
N GLU A 55 15.49 -2.50 9.23
CA GLU A 55 16.32 -3.40 10.02
C GLU A 55 16.56 -4.73 9.30
N TYR A 56 15.54 -5.28 8.65
CA TYR A 56 15.66 -6.49 7.85
C TYR A 56 16.63 -6.30 6.67
N ILE A 57 16.48 -5.21 5.90
CA ILE A 57 17.39 -4.91 4.79
C ILE A 57 18.83 -4.77 5.28
N VAL A 58 19.05 -4.02 6.37
CA VAL A 58 20.38 -3.86 6.97
C VAL A 58 20.96 -5.21 7.39
N ARG A 59 20.14 -6.10 7.95
CA ARG A 59 20.58 -7.46 8.32
C ARG A 59 21.01 -8.26 7.09
N LEU A 60 20.23 -8.25 6.01
CA LEU A 60 20.56 -8.98 4.77
C LEU A 60 21.92 -8.57 4.20
N PHE A 61 22.22 -7.27 4.17
CA PHE A 61 23.53 -6.79 3.70
C PHE A 61 24.66 -7.10 4.69
N ARG A 62 24.41 -7.01 6.00
CA ARG A 62 25.43 -7.32 7.02
C ARG A 62 25.77 -8.80 7.10
N SER A 63 24.80 -9.69 6.85
CA SER A 63 25.03 -11.13 6.79
C SER A 63 25.69 -11.59 5.49
N GLY A 64 25.72 -10.73 4.46
CA GLY A 64 26.17 -11.09 3.12
C GLY A 64 25.17 -11.98 2.36
N GLU A 65 23.94 -12.12 2.85
CA GLU A 65 22.88 -12.86 2.15
C GLU A 65 22.46 -12.18 0.84
N VAL A 66 22.67 -10.86 0.76
CA VAL A 66 22.48 -10.07 -0.46
C VAL A 66 23.65 -9.09 -0.60
N GLU A 67 24.05 -8.85 -1.84
CA GLU A 67 25.12 -7.90 -2.20
C GLU A 67 24.62 -6.78 -3.11
N THR A 68 23.44 -6.96 -3.71
CA THR A 68 22.86 -5.99 -4.64
C THR A 68 21.46 -5.55 -4.22
N PHE A 69 21.06 -4.37 -4.69
CA PHE A 69 19.71 -3.85 -4.47
C PHE A 69 18.64 -4.81 -4.98
N GLU A 70 18.80 -5.37 -6.18
CA GLU A 70 17.82 -6.28 -6.77
C GLU A 70 17.63 -7.57 -5.94
N GLN A 71 18.72 -8.09 -5.36
CA GLN A 71 18.65 -9.26 -4.47
C GLN A 71 17.89 -8.92 -3.17
N ALA A 72 18.19 -7.75 -2.58
CA ALA A 72 17.48 -7.27 -1.39
C ALA A 72 15.98 -7.06 -1.67
N GLU A 73 15.64 -6.44 -2.80
CA GLU A 73 14.26 -6.21 -3.22
C GLU A 73 13.47 -7.52 -3.35
N LYS A 74 14.05 -8.54 -4.02
CA LYS A 74 13.42 -9.88 -4.14
C LYS A 74 13.16 -10.51 -2.78
N LYS A 75 14.13 -10.48 -1.87
CA LYS A 75 14.01 -11.03 -0.50
C LYS A 75 12.97 -10.29 0.33
N VAL A 76 12.91 -8.95 0.21
CA VAL A 76 11.91 -8.11 0.87
C VAL A 76 10.50 -8.43 0.38
N TYR A 77 10.26 -8.45 -0.94
CA TYR A 77 8.93 -8.79 -1.45
C TYR A 77 8.49 -10.20 -1.07
N GLN A 78 9.42 -11.15 -1.04
CA GLN A 78 9.15 -12.50 -0.55
C GLN A 78 8.74 -12.48 0.93
N ALA A 79 9.46 -11.75 1.79
CA ALA A 79 9.15 -11.62 3.21
C ALA A 79 7.79 -10.95 3.46
N ILE A 80 7.45 -9.91 2.69
CA ILE A 80 6.13 -9.23 2.74
C ILE A 80 5.00 -10.19 2.34
N ARG A 81 5.21 -11.01 1.29
CA ARG A 81 4.19 -11.95 0.79
C ARG A 81 3.96 -13.14 1.73
N LEU A 82 5.02 -13.65 2.36
CA LEU A 82 4.97 -14.84 3.22
C LEU A 82 4.73 -14.52 4.70
N GLY A 83 4.72 -13.24 5.07
CA GLY A 83 4.47 -12.77 6.44
C GLY A 83 5.44 -13.31 7.48
N GLY A 84 6.74 -13.22 7.19
CA GLY A 84 7.80 -13.72 8.10
C GLY A 84 7.97 -15.24 8.12
N THR A 85 7.11 -16.01 7.44
CA THR A 85 7.21 -17.48 7.39
C THR A 85 8.12 -17.93 6.25
N MET A 86 9.44 -17.86 6.45
CA MET A 86 10.39 -18.55 5.56
C MET A 86 10.91 -19.81 6.26
N ASN A 87 10.49 -20.98 5.77
CA ASN A 87 11.04 -22.28 6.20
C ASN A 87 12.48 -22.42 5.68
N GLY A 88 13.45 -21.97 6.48
CA GLY A 88 14.86 -22.27 6.30
C GLY A 88 15.20 -23.60 6.96
N ALA A 89 15.64 -24.58 6.18
CA ALA A 89 16.25 -25.80 6.71
C ALA A 89 17.61 -25.43 7.34
N GLY A 90 17.63 -25.31 8.68
CA GLY A 90 18.86 -25.10 9.46
C GLY A 90 18.99 -23.68 10.02
N GLY A 91 18.51 -23.49 11.25
CA GLY A 91 18.69 -22.26 12.03
C GLY A 91 17.51 -21.29 11.87
N SER A 92 16.83 -21.00 12.98
CA SER A 92 15.74 -20.01 13.02
C SER A 92 16.32 -18.61 12.78
N ILE A 93 16.46 -18.21 11.53
CA ILE A 93 16.65 -16.81 11.18
C ILE A 93 15.31 -16.15 11.48
N HIS A 94 15.25 -15.34 12.53
CA HIS A 94 14.08 -14.54 12.86
C HIS A 94 13.86 -13.50 11.76
N VAL A 95 13.20 -13.89 10.66
CA VAL A 95 12.73 -12.97 9.64
C VAL A 95 11.61 -12.15 10.29
N PRO A 96 11.75 -10.82 10.37
CA PRO A 96 10.67 -9.99 10.89
C PRO A 96 9.41 -10.23 10.07
N ASP A 97 8.25 -10.28 10.72
CA ASP A 97 6.99 -10.29 9.99
C ASP A 97 6.82 -8.94 9.29
N LEU A 98 7.01 -8.94 7.98
CA LEU A 98 6.83 -7.77 7.12
C LEU A 98 5.45 -7.78 6.44
N SER A 99 4.50 -8.57 6.93
CA SER A 99 3.10 -8.44 6.56
C SER A 99 2.64 -7.00 6.78
N ILE A 100 1.87 -6.47 5.83
CA ILE A 100 1.25 -5.15 6.01
C ILE A 100 0.25 -5.24 7.18
N PRO A 101 0.42 -4.43 8.24
CA PRO A 101 -0.47 -4.41 9.39
C PRO A 101 -1.92 -4.12 9.01
N GLN A 102 -2.88 -4.72 9.72
CA GLN A 102 -4.29 -4.52 9.42
C GLN A 102 -4.73 -3.07 9.67
N THR A 103 -4.21 -2.45 10.72
CA THR A 103 -4.36 -1.02 11.05
C THR A 103 -3.96 -0.10 9.89
N ALA A 104 -2.85 -0.39 9.21
CA ALA A 104 -2.43 0.34 8.01
C ALA A 104 -3.36 0.11 6.81
N LYS A 105 -3.85 -1.12 6.60
CA LYS A 105 -4.83 -1.42 5.55
C LYS A 105 -6.13 -0.66 5.77
N ASP A 106 -6.67 -0.73 6.98
CA ASP A 106 -7.93 -0.07 7.35
C ASP A 106 -7.78 1.46 7.22
N GLY A 107 -6.66 2.02 7.70
CA GLY A 107 -6.36 3.43 7.54
C GLY A 107 -6.23 3.87 6.08
N GLY A 108 -5.64 3.03 5.23
CA GLY A 108 -5.57 3.25 3.78
C GLY A 108 -6.95 3.24 3.12
N VAL A 109 -7.80 2.28 3.47
CA VAL A 109 -9.18 2.20 2.97
C VAL A 109 -9.98 3.44 3.37
N GLU A 110 -9.87 3.89 4.61
CA GLU A 110 -10.55 5.10 5.07
C GLU A 110 -10.04 6.36 4.37
N ALA A 111 -8.74 6.45 4.10
CA ALA A 111 -8.16 7.55 3.32
C ALA A 111 -8.70 7.55 1.87
N VAL A 112 -8.76 6.39 1.23
CA VAL A 112 -9.33 6.23 -0.12
C VAL A 112 -10.80 6.66 -0.12
N LYS A 113 -11.62 6.14 0.81
CA LYS A 113 -13.03 6.54 0.91
C LYS A 113 -13.20 8.05 1.10
N LYS A 114 -12.35 8.67 1.92
CA LYS A 114 -12.37 10.12 2.15
C LYS A 114 -12.09 10.91 0.88
N GLU A 115 -11.05 10.53 0.13
CA GLU A 115 -10.69 11.23 -1.10
C GLU A 115 -11.68 10.98 -2.24
N LEU A 116 -12.25 9.77 -2.33
CA LEU A 116 -13.31 9.47 -3.30
C LEU A 116 -14.54 10.35 -3.11
N ARG A 117 -14.91 10.75 -1.89
CA ARG A 117 -16.01 11.71 -1.66
C ARG A 117 -15.73 13.10 -2.25
N ASN A 118 -14.46 13.46 -2.40
CA ASN A 118 -14.07 14.74 -2.97
C ASN A 118 -14.17 14.75 -4.50
N VAL A 119 -13.94 13.60 -5.14
CA VAL A 119 -13.86 13.49 -6.61
C VAL A 119 -15.05 12.80 -7.26
N CYS A 120 -15.85 12.02 -6.53
CA CYS A 120 -17.00 11.31 -7.07
C CYS A 120 -18.33 11.97 -6.65
N LYS A 121 -19.32 11.93 -7.56
CA LYS A 121 -20.75 12.15 -7.27
C LYS A 121 -21.47 10.82 -7.45
N MET A 122 -22.04 10.30 -6.37
CA MET A 122 -22.91 9.12 -6.41
C MET A 122 -24.35 9.60 -6.48
N GLU A 123 -25.07 9.26 -7.53
CA GLU A 123 -26.52 9.39 -7.53
C GLU A 123 -27.10 8.10 -6.95
N ILE A 124 -27.63 8.18 -5.73
CA ILE A 124 -28.41 7.09 -5.14
C ILE A 124 -29.81 7.22 -5.76
N LYS A 125 -30.18 6.25 -6.58
CA LYS A 125 -31.57 6.09 -7.03
C LYS A 125 -32.42 5.44 -5.93
#